data_AF-A0A2T3W4M5-F1
#
_entry.id   AF-A0A2T3W4M5-F1
#
_cell.length_a   1.000
_cell.length_b   1.000
_cell.length_c   1.000
_cell.angle_alpha   90.00
_cell.angle_beta   90.00
_cell.angle_gamma   90.00
#
_symmetry.space_group_name_H-M   'P 1'
#
loop_
_entity.id
_entity.type
_entity.pdbx_description
1 polymer ?
#
loop_
_entity_poly.entity_id
_entity_poly.type
_entity_poly.pdbx_seq_one_letter_code
_entity_poly.pdbx_strand_id
1 'polypeptide(L)'
;MLGRMVTLYHSVRTRQPSVMMTAGPILQYCPACGFLPHTPFLYHGSRYGHVGGFGCGGCGARVNMVDRDCYPPVQYFARQREGGPAATQTILYEDLYRINEPDFRRVERWTGLSLLNPEGDRQMDFEGVVARVAGEVARRGLLLQTATPLLPFVTWVPQPFETWLGLYATLERT
;
A
#
# COMPACT_ATOMS: atom_id res chain seq x y z
N MET A 1 -22.07 5.26 -7.42
CA MET A 1 -21.34 5.34 -6.14
C MET A 1 -20.16 4.39 -6.27
N LEU A 2 -18.95 4.90 -6.49
CA LEU A 2 -17.75 4.06 -6.46
C LEU A 2 -17.49 3.75 -4.98
N GLY A 3 -17.61 2.48 -4.58
CA GLY A 3 -17.25 2.06 -3.23
C GLY A 3 -15.78 2.38 -2.97
N ARG A 4 -15.46 2.87 -1.78
CA ARG A 4 -14.09 3.18 -1.34
C ARG A 4 -13.14 2.05 -1.74
N MET A 5 -12.09 2.35 -2.53
CA MET A 5 -11.18 1.34 -3.06
C MET A 5 -10.13 0.90 -2.04
N VAL A 6 -9.82 1.73 -1.03
CA VAL A 6 -8.82 1.43 0.00
C VAL A 6 -9.44 1.48 1.39
N THR A 7 -9.18 0.43 2.17
CA THR A 7 -9.54 0.37 3.57
C THR A 7 -8.29 0.27 4.42
N LEU A 8 -8.08 1.29 5.26
CA LEU A 8 -7.08 1.24 6.33
C LEU A 8 -7.79 1.10 7.68
N TYR A 9 -7.14 0.44 8.62
CA TYR A 9 -7.56 0.33 10.00
C TYR A 9 -6.49 0.94 10.89
N HIS A 10 -6.89 1.92 11.70
CA HIS A 10 -6.06 2.50 12.75
C HIS A 10 -6.36 1.79 14.06
N SER A 11 -5.36 1.16 14.66
CA SER A 11 -5.42 0.51 15.97
C SER A 11 -4.68 1.37 16.98
N VAL A 12 -5.36 1.76 18.06
CA VAL A 12 -4.80 2.54 19.19
C VAL A 12 -4.78 1.75 20.50
N ARG A 13 -5.43 0.59 20.56
CA ARG A 13 -5.54 -0.25 21.76
C ARG A 13 -4.28 -1.05 22.10
N THR A 14 -3.34 -1.15 21.17
CA THR A 14 -2.04 -1.80 21.37
C THR A 14 -1.05 -0.84 22.04
N ARG A 15 -0.01 -1.37 22.73
CA ARG A 15 1.07 -0.54 23.30
C ARG A 15 1.80 0.33 22.26
N GLN A 16 1.60 0.04 20.97
CA GLN A 16 2.07 0.80 19.84
C GLN A 16 0.91 0.98 18.86
N PRO A 17 0.39 2.20 18.67
CA PRO A 17 -0.60 2.48 17.65
C PRO A 17 -0.09 2.11 16.26
N SER A 18 -0.96 1.58 15.40
CA SER A 18 -0.60 1.14 14.06
C SER A 18 -1.69 1.45 13.05
N VAL A 19 -1.27 1.69 11.81
CA VAL A 19 -2.16 1.75 10.65
C VAL A 19 -1.85 0.58 9.76
N MET A 20 -2.89 -0.10 9.28
CA MET A 20 -2.78 -1.29 8.47
C MET A 20 -3.79 -1.24 7.33
N MET A 21 -3.39 -1.67 6.15
CA MET A 21 -4.27 -1.86 5.01
C MET A 21 -4.95 -3.22 5.10
N THR A 22 -6.28 -3.20 5.21
CA THR A 22 -7.09 -4.43 5.26
C THR A 22 -7.78 -4.73 3.94
N ALA A 23 -7.91 -3.74 3.06
CA ALA A 23 -8.30 -3.93 1.66
C ALA A 23 -7.74 -2.82 0.78
N GLY A 24 -7.42 -3.13 -0.48
CA GLY A 24 -6.90 -2.14 -1.42
C GLY A 24 -6.24 -2.75 -2.66
N PRO A 25 -5.88 -1.93 -3.66
CA PRO A 25 -5.10 -2.39 -4.79
C PRO A 25 -3.64 -2.65 -4.37
N ILE A 26 -3.19 -3.88 -4.56
CA ILE A 26 -1.79 -4.31 -4.37
C ILE A 26 -1.11 -4.57 -5.71
N LEU A 27 0.22 -4.53 -5.73
CA LEU A 27 1.00 -4.80 -6.92
C LEU A 27 0.88 -6.27 -7.35
N GLN A 28 0.68 -6.53 -8.64
CA GLN A 28 0.98 -7.85 -9.19
C GLN A 28 2.48 -7.93 -9.46
N TYR A 29 3.22 -8.73 -8.72
CA TYR A 29 4.66 -8.84 -8.88
C TYR A 29 5.09 -10.30 -9.05
N CYS A 30 5.91 -10.58 -10.06
CA CYS A 30 6.50 -11.90 -10.24
C CYS A 30 7.91 -11.96 -9.66
N PRO A 31 8.14 -12.62 -8.49
CA PRO A 31 9.47 -12.74 -7.91
C PRO A 31 10.44 -13.57 -8.75
N ALA A 32 9.96 -14.35 -9.72
CA ALA A 32 10.82 -15.18 -10.58
C ALA A 32 11.49 -14.40 -11.73
N CYS A 33 10.95 -13.26 -12.16
CA CYS A 33 11.50 -12.51 -13.30
C CYS A 33 11.40 -10.98 -13.16
N GLY A 34 10.83 -10.48 -12.07
CA GLY A 34 10.64 -9.04 -11.85
C GLY A 34 9.46 -8.43 -12.62
N PHE A 35 8.68 -9.22 -13.36
CA PHE A 35 7.54 -8.69 -14.13
C PHE A 35 6.48 -8.07 -13.22
N LEU A 36 6.09 -6.84 -13.55
CA LEU A 36 5.16 -5.98 -12.81
C LEU A 36 4.18 -5.34 -13.82
N PRO A 37 3.03 -5.96 -14.13
CA PRO A 37 2.05 -5.34 -14.99
C PRO A 37 1.46 -4.10 -14.31
N HIS A 38 1.10 -3.08 -15.09
CA HIS A 38 0.40 -1.88 -14.62
C HIS A 38 -1.10 -2.18 -14.38
N THR A 39 -1.39 -3.27 -13.69
CA THR A 39 -2.73 -3.70 -13.33
C THR A 39 -2.69 -4.21 -11.89
N PRO A 40 -3.45 -3.60 -10.98
CA PRO A 40 -3.42 -3.99 -9.58
C PRO A 40 -4.16 -5.32 -9.38
N PHE A 41 -3.80 -6.03 -8.31
CA PHE A 41 -4.63 -7.07 -7.74
C PHE A 41 -5.45 -6.47 -6.59
N LEU A 42 -6.76 -6.75 -6.53
CA LEU A 42 -7.60 -6.23 -5.46
C LEU A 42 -7.51 -7.13 -4.23
N TYR A 43 -6.86 -6.63 -3.18
CA TYR A 43 -6.70 -7.31 -1.90
C TYR A 43 -7.89 -7.02 -0.99
N HIS A 44 -8.41 -8.05 -0.33
CA HIS A 44 -9.50 -7.98 0.64
C HIS A 44 -9.16 -8.64 1.99
N GLY A 45 -7.89 -9.00 2.20
CA GLY A 45 -7.49 -9.91 3.27
C GLY A 45 -7.95 -11.36 3.01
N SER A 46 -7.22 -12.31 3.57
CA SER A 46 -7.64 -13.71 3.57
C SER A 46 -7.67 -14.25 5.00
N ARG A 47 -8.82 -14.79 5.42
CA ARG A 47 -8.97 -15.45 6.73
C ARG A 47 -8.14 -16.72 6.90
N TYR A 48 -7.67 -17.31 5.80
CA TYR A 48 -6.92 -18.57 5.78
C TYR A 48 -5.55 -18.44 5.11
N GLY A 49 -4.99 -17.23 5.13
CA GLY A 49 -3.70 -16.92 4.52
C GLY A 49 -3.69 -16.85 2.99
N HIS A 50 -4.54 -17.57 2.25
CA HIS A 50 -4.51 -17.53 0.77
C HIS A 50 -5.19 -16.29 0.17
N VAL A 51 -4.39 -15.32 -0.27
CA VAL A 51 -4.86 -14.06 -0.88
C VAL A 51 -5.31 -14.25 -2.33
N GLY A 52 -4.56 -15.04 -3.11
CA GLY A 52 -4.86 -15.22 -4.53
C GLY A 52 -3.67 -15.72 -5.34
N GLY A 53 -3.80 -15.71 -6.67
CA GLY A 53 -2.72 -16.07 -7.57
C GLY A 53 -2.99 -15.65 -9.00
N PHE A 54 -1.94 -15.55 -9.81
CA PHE A 54 -2.02 -15.16 -11.22
C PHE A 54 -0.91 -15.81 -12.04
N GLY A 55 -1.10 -15.88 -13.36
CA GLY A 55 -0.04 -16.28 -14.30
C GLY A 55 0.84 -15.09 -14.66
N CYS A 56 2.16 -15.24 -14.57
CA CYS A 56 3.09 -14.19 -14.97
C CYS A 56 3.15 -14.06 -16.50
N GLY A 57 2.76 -12.90 -17.03
CA GLY A 57 2.85 -12.60 -18.45
C GLY A 57 4.30 -12.48 -18.99
N GLY A 58 5.30 -12.28 -18.12
CA GLY A 58 6.70 -12.17 -18.51
C GLY A 58 7.41 -13.51 -18.69
N CYS A 59 7.31 -14.42 -17.71
CA CYS A 59 8.03 -15.70 -17.72
C CYS A 59 7.13 -16.95 -17.68
N GLY A 60 5.80 -16.78 -17.69
CA GLY A 60 4.84 -17.89 -17.63
C GLY A 60 4.70 -18.56 -16.25
N ALA A 61 5.49 -18.15 -15.25
CA ALA A 61 5.41 -18.71 -13.90
C ALA A 61 4.03 -18.50 -13.26
N ARG A 62 3.54 -19.50 -12.53
CA ARG A 62 2.37 -19.33 -11.65
C ARG A 62 2.82 -18.64 -10.37
N VAL A 63 2.21 -17.50 -10.07
CA VAL A 63 2.44 -16.72 -8.85
C VAL A 63 1.29 -16.97 -7.88
N ASN A 64 1.59 -17.33 -6.64
CA ASN A 64 0.63 -17.41 -5.54
C ASN A 64 0.97 -16.35 -4.49
N MET A 65 -0.05 -15.81 -3.86
CA MET A 65 0.03 -14.76 -2.85
C MET A 65 -0.62 -15.25 -1.57
N VAL A 66 0.07 -15.05 -0.45
CA VAL A 66 -0.48 -15.33 0.88
C VAL A 66 -0.24 -14.16 1.83
N ASP A 67 -1.11 -14.02 2.82
CA ASP A 67 -0.99 -13.12 3.96
C ASP A 67 -0.99 -13.93 5.26
N ARG A 68 -1.03 -13.26 6.42
CA ARG A 68 -1.11 -13.88 7.74
C ARG A 68 -2.49 -13.67 8.37
N ASP A 69 -3.52 -14.25 7.77
CA ASP A 69 -4.90 -14.18 8.25
C ASP A 69 -5.45 -12.75 8.29
N CYS A 70 -5.53 -12.14 7.10
CA CYS A 70 -5.87 -10.72 6.90
C CYS A 70 -4.84 -9.73 7.47
N TYR A 71 -3.69 -10.23 7.95
CA TYR A 71 -2.59 -9.42 8.45
C TYR A 71 -1.45 -9.39 7.42
N PRO A 72 -1.11 -8.21 6.86
CA PRO A 72 0.09 -8.06 6.05
C PRO A 72 1.36 -8.33 6.89
N PRO A 73 2.51 -8.65 6.26
CA PRO A 73 2.82 -8.48 4.84
C PRO A 73 2.28 -9.57 3.93
N VAL A 74 2.19 -9.26 2.63
CA VAL A 74 1.84 -10.23 1.58
C VAL A 74 3.13 -10.87 1.04
N GLN A 75 3.14 -12.20 0.99
CA GLN A 75 4.22 -12.99 0.42
C GLN A 75 3.83 -13.54 -0.95
N TYR A 76 4.71 -13.31 -1.93
CA TYR A 76 4.60 -13.75 -3.31
C TYR A 76 5.50 -14.96 -3.51
N PHE A 77 4.97 -16.01 -4.11
CA PHE A 77 5.70 -17.23 -4.46
C PHE A 77 5.52 -17.50 -5.95
N ALA A 78 6.62 -17.65 -6.69
CA ALA A 78 6.58 -18.01 -8.10
C ALA A 78 7.44 -19.24 -8.39
N ARG A 79 6.90 -20.16 -9.19
CA ARG A 79 7.66 -21.29 -9.76
C ARG A 79 7.57 -21.21 -11.28
N GLN A 80 8.72 -21.19 -11.95
CA GLN A 80 8.78 -21.20 -13.41
C GLN A 80 8.45 -22.58 -14.01
N ARG A 81 8.76 -23.66 -13.29
CA ARG A 81 8.46 -25.05 -13.68
C ARG A 81 7.96 -25.82 -12.48
N GLU A 82 7.10 -26.81 -12.74
CA GLU A 82 6.63 -27.74 -11.73
C GLU A 82 7.82 -28.48 -11.09
N GLY A 83 7.87 -28.57 -9.76
CA GLY A 83 8.98 -29.16 -9.01
C GLY A 83 10.27 -28.32 -8.90
N GLY A 84 10.37 -27.15 -9.57
CA GLY A 84 11.53 -26.26 -9.48
C GLY A 84 11.60 -25.41 -8.19
N PRO A 85 12.73 -24.70 -7.96
CA PRO A 85 12.86 -23.80 -6.81
C PRO A 85 11.84 -22.67 -6.90
N ALA A 86 11.25 -22.32 -5.75
CA ALA A 86 10.34 -21.19 -5.65
C ALA A 86 11.13 -19.91 -5.41
N ALA A 87 10.88 -18.88 -6.22
CA ALA A 87 11.30 -17.52 -5.92
C ALA A 87 10.24 -16.88 -5.02
N THR A 88 10.69 -16.19 -3.97
CA THR A 88 9.81 -15.58 -2.96
C THR A 88 10.12 -14.10 -2.79
N GLN A 89 9.10 -13.28 -2.61
CA GLN A 89 9.23 -11.88 -2.20
C GLN A 89 8.15 -11.52 -1.18
N THR A 90 8.54 -10.84 -0.11
CA THR A 90 7.61 -10.29 0.88
C THR A 90 7.47 -8.79 0.63
N ILE A 91 6.23 -8.28 0.61
CA ILE A 91 5.95 -6.85 0.47
C ILE A 91 5.07 -6.43 1.65
N LEU A 92 5.54 -5.44 2.42
CA LEU A 92 4.74 -4.73 3.41
C LEU A 92 4.20 -3.46 2.75
N TYR A 93 2.89 -3.41 2.49
CA TYR A 93 2.28 -2.33 1.72
C TYR A 93 2.21 -1.02 2.50
N GLU A 94 2.12 -1.11 3.83
CA GLU A 94 2.19 0.02 4.74
C GLU A 94 3.48 0.80 4.56
N ASP A 95 4.59 0.09 4.41
CA ASP A 95 5.88 0.68 4.15
C ASP A 95 5.97 1.16 2.71
N LEU A 96 5.68 0.27 1.73
CA LEU A 96 5.79 0.58 0.30
C LEU A 96 5.03 1.86 -0.07
N TYR A 97 3.83 2.04 0.47
CA TYR A 97 2.98 3.19 0.20
C TYR A 97 3.09 4.30 1.25
N ARG A 98 3.96 4.18 2.26
CA ARG A 98 4.10 5.17 3.34
C ARG A 98 2.77 5.47 4.03
N ILE A 99 1.98 4.44 4.32
CA ILE A 99 0.65 4.51 4.94
C ILE A 99 0.65 3.89 6.34
N ASN A 100 1.74 4.09 7.09
CA ASN A 100 1.88 3.65 8.48
C ASN A 100 1.66 4.84 9.46
N GLU A 101 1.51 4.51 10.75
CA GLU A 101 1.29 5.50 11.81
C GLU A 101 2.35 6.63 11.81
N PRO A 102 3.68 6.35 11.82
CA PRO A 102 4.70 7.39 11.75
C PRO A 102 4.54 8.37 10.58
N ASP A 103 4.21 7.85 9.39
CA ASP A 103 4.05 8.63 8.18
C ASP A 103 2.81 9.54 8.26
N PHE A 104 1.67 9.02 8.71
CA PHE A 104 0.48 9.84 8.96
C PHE A 104 0.77 10.93 10.00
N ARG A 105 1.39 10.60 11.13
CA ARG A 105 1.76 11.59 12.16
C ARG A 105 2.71 12.66 11.64
N ARG A 106 3.59 12.32 10.70
CA ARG A 106 4.48 13.29 10.05
C ARG A 106 3.68 14.26 9.19
N VAL A 107 2.75 13.75 8.39
CA VAL A 107 1.84 14.60 7.59
C VAL A 107 0.98 15.49 8.49
N GLU A 108 0.45 14.98 9.61
CA GLU A 108 -0.28 15.79 10.59
C GLU A 108 0.57 16.96 11.11
N ARG A 109 1.85 16.71 11.44
CA ARG A 109 2.78 17.77 11.89
C ARG A 109 3.02 18.84 10.83
N TRP A 110 3.20 18.45 9.57
CA TRP A 110 3.41 19.42 8.48
C TRP A 110 2.16 20.23 8.17
N THR A 111 1.01 19.55 8.12
CA THR A 111 -0.24 20.13 7.63
C THR A 111 -1.09 20.78 8.71
N GLY A 112 -0.91 20.39 9.98
CA GLY A 112 -1.82 20.73 11.07
C GLY A 112 -3.15 19.99 11.02
N LEU A 113 -3.34 19.07 10.08
CA LEU A 113 -4.55 18.26 9.97
C LEU A 113 -4.56 17.16 11.03
N SER A 114 -5.75 16.80 11.53
CA SER A 114 -5.97 15.53 12.21
C SER A 114 -6.45 14.48 11.21
N LEU A 115 -5.59 13.49 10.97
CA LEU A 115 -5.77 12.39 10.02
C LEU A 115 -6.05 11.06 10.72
N LEU A 116 -5.45 10.87 11.90
CA LEU A 116 -5.61 9.68 12.73
C LEU A 116 -6.55 9.98 13.90
N ASN A 117 -7.40 9.00 14.25
CA ASN A 117 -8.36 9.14 15.33
C ASN A 117 -7.71 8.79 16.68
N PRO A 118 -7.62 9.70 17.65
CA PRO A 118 -7.09 9.37 18.97
C PRO A 118 -8.10 8.61 19.85
N GLU A 119 -9.40 8.63 19.52
CA GLU A 119 -10.47 8.20 20.43
C GLU A 119 -10.83 6.71 20.33
N GLY A 120 -10.15 5.95 19.47
CA GLY A 120 -10.38 4.51 19.36
C GLY A 120 -10.11 3.96 17.98
N ASP A 121 -10.00 2.63 17.93
CA ASP A 121 -9.72 1.93 16.70
C ASP A 121 -10.81 2.20 15.66
N ARG A 122 -10.41 2.47 14.42
CA ARG A 122 -11.37 2.85 13.38
C ARG A 122 -10.88 2.54 11.97
N GLN A 123 -11.83 2.17 11.13
CA GLN A 123 -11.65 2.21 9.68
C GLN A 123 -11.46 3.66 9.20
N MET A 124 -10.42 3.89 8.42
CA MET A 124 -10.11 5.19 7.83
C MET A 124 -10.61 5.29 6.40
N ASP A 125 -11.10 6.48 6.05
CA ASP A 125 -11.38 6.85 4.66
C ASP A 125 -10.10 7.35 3.99
N PHE A 126 -9.34 6.45 3.37
CA PHE A 126 -8.03 6.82 2.82
C PHE A 126 -8.15 7.82 1.66
N GLU A 127 -9.11 7.65 0.77
CA GLU A 127 -9.34 8.59 -0.34
C GLU A 127 -9.74 9.98 0.18
N GLY A 128 -10.62 10.02 1.20
CA GLY A 128 -10.96 11.27 1.89
C GLY A 128 -9.74 11.93 2.56
N VAL A 129 -8.84 11.14 3.15
CA VAL A 129 -7.58 11.65 3.70
C VAL A 129 -6.68 12.23 2.60
N VAL A 130 -6.48 11.50 1.49
CA VAL A 130 -5.70 11.96 0.34
C VAL A 130 -6.24 13.30 -0.18
N ALA A 131 -7.56 13.41 -0.34
CA ALA A 131 -8.20 14.64 -0.79
C ALA A 131 -7.99 15.82 0.18
N ARG A 132 -8.07 15.59 1.50
CA ARG A 132 -7.80 16.62 2.52
C ARG A 132 -6.36 17.12 2.47
N VAL A 133 -5.39 16.21 2.35
CA VAL A 133 -3.97 16.58 2.25
C VAL A 133 -3.69 17.30 0.93
N ALA A 134 -4.27 16.84 -0.17
CA ALA A 134 -4.17 17.53 -1.47
C ALA A 134 -4.69 18.97 -1.39
N GLY A 135 -5.84 19.18 -0.75
CA GLY A 135 -6.40 20.51 -0.52
C GLY A 135 -5.47 21.41 0.28
N GLU A 136 -4.80 20.87 1.29
CA GLU A 136 -3.85 21.64 2.10
C GLU A 136 -2.55 21.98 1.35
N VAL A 137 -2.01 21.04 0.58
CA VAL A 137 -0.85 21.28 -0.31
C VAL A 137 -1.18 22.37 -1.33
N ALA A 138 -2.37 22.32 -1.94
CA ALA A 138 -2.85 23.32 -2.88
C ALA A 138 -3.05 24.69 -2.22
N ARG A 139 -3.66 24.73 -1.02
CA ARG A 139 -3.86 25.97 -0.23
C ARG A 139 -2.55 26.68 0.07
N ARG A 140 -1.46 25.92 0.27
CA ARG A 140 -0.11 26.44 0.52
C ARG A 140 0.66 26.78 -0.75
N GLY A 141 0.11 26.52 -1.93
CA GLY A 141 0.77 26.79 -3.22
C GLY A 141 2.03 25.95 -3.44
N LEU A 142 2.11 24.76 -2.83
CA LEU A 142 3.27 23.89 -2.95
C LEU A 142 3.26 23.15 -4.30
N LEU A 143 4.43 23.05 -4.93
CA LEU A 143 4.60 22.33 -6.18
C LEU A 143 4.70 20.83 -5.91
N LEU A 144 3.75 20.07 -6.47
CA LEU A 144 3.67 18.63 -6.30
C LEU A 144 4.95 17.94 -6.81
N GLN A 145 5.51 17.08 -5.98
CA GLN A 145 6.71 16.31 -6.26
C GLN A 145 6.35 14.88 -6.66
N THR A 146 7.19 14.28 -7.50
CA THR A 146 7.13 12.84 -7.79
C THR A 146 7.85 12.09 -6.68
N ALA A 147 7.19 11.06 -6.13
CA ALA A 147 7.81 10.20 -5.15
C ALA A 147 8.75 9.18 -5.80
N THR A 148 9.84 8.87 -5.13
CA THR A 148 10.68 7.71 -5.46
C THR A 148 10.11 6.48 -4.75
N PRO A 149 9.74 5.41 -5.48
CA PRO A 149 9.30 4.16 -4.86
C PRO A 149 10.37 3.58 -3.95
N LEU A 150 9.97 3.01 -2.80
CA LEU A 150 10.92 2.45 -1.83
C LEU A 150 11.61 1.17 -2.33
N LEU A 151 10.93 0.40 -3.18
CA LEU A 151 11.46 -0.82 -3.76
C LEU A 151 11.93 -0.54 -5.19
N PRO A 152 13.19 -0.82 -5.56
CA PRO A 152 13.76 -0.46 -6.87
C PRO A 152 13.02 -1.05 -8.08
N PHE A 153 12.34 -2.20 -7.89
CA PHE A 153 11.58 -2.86 -8.96
C PHE A 153 10.17 -2.28 -9.15
N VAL A 154 9.72 -1.40 -8.26
CA VAL A 154 8.40 -0.78 -8.36
C VAL A 154 8.50 0.42 -9.29
N THR A 155 8.02 0.26 -10.51
CA THR A 155 8.01 1.31 -11.54
C THR A 155 6.70 2.07 -11.64
N TRP A 156 5.66 1.57 -10.96
CA TRP A 156 4.31 2.12 -10.95
C TRP A 156 3.60 1.77 -9.66
N VAL A 157 2.68 2.63 -9.22
CA VAL A 157 1.89 2.46 -7.99
C VAL A 157 0.41 2.68 -8.31
N PRO A 158 -0.52 1.84 -7.79
CA PRO A 158 -1.94 2.04 -8.00
C PRO A 158 -2.46 3.35 -7.38
N GLN A 159 -3.44 3.97 -8.02
CA GLN A 159 -4.27 4.97 -7.36
C GLN A 159 -5.08 4.31 -6.23
N PRO A 160 -5.32 5.00 -5.09
CA PRO A 160 -4.93 6.38 -4.77
C PRO A 160 -3.51 6.56 -4.19
N PHE A 161 -2.72 5.49 -4.04
CA PHE A 161 -1.41 5.55 -3.37
C PHE A 161 -0.36 6.38 -4.12
N GLU A 162 -0.41 6.40 -5.45
CA GLU A 162 0.47 7.26 -6.26
C GLU A 162 0.28 8.75 -5.90
N THR A 163 -0.97 9.20 -5.79
CA THR A 163 -1.28 10.59 -5.38
C THR A 163 -0.81 10.85 -3.95
N TRP A 164 -1.08 9.92 -3.02
CA TRP A 164 -0.60 10.02 -1.63
C TRP A 164 0.92 10.17 -1.55
N LEU A 165 1.67 9.33 -2.25
CA LEU A 165 3.12 9.36 -2.24
C LEU A 165 3.66 10.68 -2.80
N GLY A 166 3.05 11.22 -3.86
CA GLY A 166 3.42 12.55 -4.39
C GLY A 166 3.19 13.67 -3.37
N LEU A 167 2.06 13.66 -2.67
CA LEU A 167 1.78 14.61 -1.59
C LEU A 167 2.78 14.48 -0.44
N TYR A 168 3.06 13.25 0.00
CA TYR A 168 4.03 12.97 1.05
C TYR A 168 5.42 13.51 0.66
N ALA A 169 5.90 13.20 -0.55
CA ALA A 169 7.19 13.68 -1.05
C ALA A 169 7.25 15.20 -1.17
N THR A 170 6.12 15.85 -1.45
CA THR A 170 6.01 17.31 -1.49
C THR A 170 6.22 17.90 -0.10
N LEU A 171 5.53 17.36 0.91
CA LEU A 171 5.60 17.84 2.28
C LEU A 171 6.95 17.49 2.96
N GLU A 172 7.62 16.42 2.55
CA GLU A 172 8.94 16.06 3.08
C GLU A 172 10.04 17.06 2.67
N ARG A 173 9.82 17.85 1.62
CA ARG A 173 10.77 18.84 1.11
C ARG A 173 10.49 20.28 1.55
N THR A 174 9.41 20.51 2.31
CA THR A 174 9.04 21.82 2.86
C THR A 174 9.47 21.97 4.30
#